data_AF-A0A519M7T4-F1
#
_entry.id   AF-A0A519M7T4-F1
#
_cell.length_a   1.000
_cell.length_b   1.000
_cell.length_c   1.000
_cell.angle_alpha   90.00
_cell.angle_beta   90.00
_cell.angle_gamma   90.00
#
_symmetry.space_group_name_H-M   'P 1'
#
loop_
_entity.id
_entity.type
_entity.pdbx_description
1 polymer ?
#
loop_
_entity_poly.entity_id
_entity_poly.type
_entity_poly.pdbx_seq_one_letter_code
_entity_poly.pdbx_strand_id
1 'polypeptide(L)'
;DEFGQWDPKRQRPELWNIYNGKIHKGENVRVFPISNWTELDVWNYIRRENIELPSIYFSHEREVITRNGQLMAASPFLNMDDEDIVFRKQVRFRTVGDMSCTAAVESEAILIDDIITEISASKISERGARMDDKVSEAAMEDRKKGGYF
;
A
#
# COMPACT_ATOMS: atom_id res chain seq x y z
N ASP A 1 -14.20 -20.20 10.34
CA ASP A 1 -14.37 -20.99 11.58
C ASP A 1 -14.47 -20.03 12.77
N GLU A 2 -14.42 -20.51 14.02
CA GLU A 2 -14.47 -19.65 15.23
C GLU A 2 -13.33 -18.61 15.31
N PHE A 3 -12.34 -18.68 14.41
CA PHE A 3 -11.20 -17.77 14.33
C PHE A 3 -11.34 -16.68 13.26
N GLY A 4 -12.51 -16.55 12.63
CA GLY A 4 -12.78 -15.47 11.66
C GLY A 4 -12.12 -15.68 10.29
N GLN A 5 -11.66 -16.89 9.96
CA GLN A 5 -11.07 -17.19 8.66
C GLN A 5 -12.03 -16.93 7.49
N TRP A 6 -11.49 -16.38 6.41
CA TRP A 6 -12.22 -16.10 5.18
C TRP A 6 -12.61 -17.39 4.44
N ASP A 7 -13.91 -17.59 4.21
CA ASP A 7 -14.45 -18.73 3.45
C ASP A 7 -14.90 -18.29 2.04
N PRO A 8 -14.24 -18.77 0.96
CA PRO A 8 -14.61 -18.44 -0.42
C PRO A 8 -16.05 -18.84 -0.76
N LYS A 9 -16.57 -19.95 -0.20
CA LYS A 9 -17.93 -20.43 -0.48
C LYS A 9 -19.01 -19.56 0.15
N ARG A 10 -18.64 -18.73 1.14
CA ARG A 10 -19.56 -17.80 1.82
C ARG A 10 -19.55 -16.42 1.18
N GLN A 11 -18.72 -16.18 0.15
CA GLN A 11 -18.76 -14.97 -0.63
C GLN A 11 -20.05 -14.91 -1.45
N ARG A 12 -20.62 -13.70 -1.53
CA ARG A 12 -21.91 -13.48 -2.18
C ARG A 12 -21.68 -12.71 -3.47
N PRO A 13 -22.35 -13.10 -4.57
CA PRO A 13 -22.27 -12.31 -5.79
C PRO A 13 -22.82 -10.91 -5.52
N GLU A 14 -22.07 -9.90 -5.95
CA GLU A 14 -22.48 -8.50 -5.97
C GLU A 14 -23.03 -8.20 -7.36
N LEU A 15 -24.36 -8.12 -7.47
CA LEU A 15 -25.03 -7.83 -8.74
C LEU A 15 -25.37 -6.34 -8.78
N TRP A 16 -24.75 -5.61 -9.73
CA TRP A 16 -24.86 -4.15 -9.83
C TRP A 16 -24.46 -3.45 -8.51
N ASN A 17 -25.33 -2.60 -7.97
CA ASN A 17 -25.15 -1.91 -6.69
C ASN A 17 -26.05 -2.52 -5.59
N ILE A 18 -26.39 -3.81 -5.72
CA ILE A 18 -27.22 -4.54 -4.76
C ILE A 18 -26.31 -5.43 -3.91
N TYR A 19 -26.21 -5.10 -2.62
CA TYR A 19 -25.35 -5.81 -1.68
C TYR A 19 -26.17 -6.65 -0.70
N ASN A 20 -25.76 -7.90 -0.47
CA ASN A 20 -26.36 -8.74 0.55
C ASN A 20 -25.58 -8.64 1.87
N GLY A 21 -26.02 -7.74 2.75
CA GLY A 21 -25.41 -7.49 4.07
C GLY A 21 -25.88 -8.41 5.22
N LYS A 22 -26.65 -9.48 4.96
CA LYS A 22 -27.13 -10.36 6.04
C LYS A 22 -25.96 -11.07 6.74
N ILE A 23 -25.78 -10.89 8.04
CA ILE A 23 -24.73 -11.61 8.79
C ILE A 23 -25.34 -12.30 10.01
N HIS A 24 -24.74 -13.40 10.44
CA HIS A 24 -25.10 -14.07 11.67
C HIS A 24 -24.39 -13.44 12.87
N LYS A 25 -24.91 -13.68 14.09
CA LYS A 25 -24.26 -13.20 15.31
C LYS A 25 -22.86 -13.82 15.42
N GLY A 26 -21.85 -12.98 15.65
CA GLY A 26 -20.44 -13.37 15.70
C GLY A 26 -19.71 -13.29 14.37
N GLU A 27 -20.40 -13.02 13.26
CA GLU A 27 -19.75 -12.75 11.97
C GLU A 27 -19.37 -11.28 11.82
N ASN A 28 -18.28 -11.04 11.11
CA ASN A 28 -17.85 -9.70 10.69
C ASN A 28 -17.84 -9.64 9.16
N VAL A 29 -18.15 -8.46 8.61
CA VAL A 29 -18.04 -8.17 7.18
C VAL A 29 -17.09 -6.99 6.99
N ARG A 30 -16.33 -7.02 5.90
CA ARG A 30 -15.45 -5.93 5.48
C ARG A 30 -16.01 -5.33 4.20
N VAL A 31 -16.06 -3.99 4.13
CA VAL A 31 -16.55 -3.24 2.96
C VAL A 31 -15.40 -2.41 2.42
N PHE A 32 -15.26 -2.37 1.10
CA PHE A 32 -14.22 -1.62 0.39
C PHE A 32 -14.88 -0.58 -0.54
N PRO A 33 -15.28 0.61 -0.03
CA PRO A 33 -16.09 1.58 -0.80
C PRO A 33 -15.41 2.15 -2.05
N ILE A 34 -14.09 2.13 -2.06
CA ILE A 34 -13.24 2.65 -3.16
C ILE A 34 -12.55 1.51 -3.91
N SER A 35 -13.10 0.30 -3.89
CA SER A 35 -12.52 -0.89 -4.54
C SER A 35 -12.35 -0.73 -6.05
N ASN A 36 -13.15 0.13 -6.68
CA ASN A 36 -13.08 0.44 -8.10
C ASN A 36 -12.25 1.70 -8.42
N TRP A 37 -11.63 2.33 -7.43
CA TRP A 37 -10.78 3.50 -7.65
C TRP A 37 -9.36 3.08 -8.00
N THR A 38 -8.78 3.77 -8.96
CA THR A 38 -7.34 3.73 -9.25
C THR A 38 -6.58 4.66 -8.30
N GLU A 39 -5.25 4.51 -8.24
CA GLU A 39 -4.39 5.46 -7.50
C GLU A 39 -4.58 6.90 -8.02
N LEU A 40 -4.76 7.06 -9.33
CA LEU A 40 -5.00 8.35 -9.96
C LEU A 40 -6.33 8.97 -9.52
N ASP A 41 -7.37 8.16 -9.32
CA ASP A 41 -8.66 8.63 -8.79
C ASP A 41 -8.52 9.15 -7.35
N VAL A 42 -7.75 8.44 -6.52
CA VAL A 42 -7.47 8.84 -5.12
C VAL A 42 -6.75 10.19 -5.09
N TRP A 43 -5.68 10.36 -5.86
CA TRP A 43 -4.93 11.63 -5.89
C TRP A 43 -5.73 12.79 -6.46
N ASN A 44 -6.54 12.55 -7.51
CA ASN A 44 -7.43 13.58 -8.04
C ASN A 44 -8.50 14.00 -7.02
N TYR A 45 -8.99 13.06 -6.21
CA TYR A 45 -9.94 13.37 -5.15
C TYR A 45 -9.29 14.19 -4.03
N ILE A 46 -8.09 13.81 -3.57
CA ILE A 46 -7.31 14.58 -2.59
C ILE A 46 -7.09 16.01 -3.06
N ARG A 47 -6.73 16.19 -4.34
CA ARG A 47 -6.56 17.51 -4.97
C ARG A 47 -7.87 18.30 -4.97
N ARG A 48 -8.97 17.68 -5.41
CA ARG A 48 -10.29 18.34 -5.55
C ARG A 48 -10.86 18.78 -4.21
N GLU A 49 -10.74 17.93 -3.18
CA GLU A 49 -11.27 18.19 -1.85
C GLU A 49 -10.26 18.93 -0.95
N ASN A 50 -9.06 19.24 -1.45
CA ASN A 50 -7.97 19.88 -0.72
C ASN A 50 -7.66 19.19 0.62
N ILE A 51 -7.46 17.87 0.57
CA ILE A 51 -7.18 17.04 1.75
C ILE A 51 -5.71 17.19 2.13
N GLU A 52 -5.45 17.56 3.39
CA GLU A 52 -4.09 17.60 3.94
C GLU A 52 -3.52 16.19 4.07
N LEU A 53 -2.25 16.03 3.68
CA LEU A 53 -1.54 14.77 3.75
C LEU A 53 -0.25 14.90 4.57
N PRO A 54 0.18 13.81 5.23
CA PRO A 54 1.50 13.75 5.82
C PRO A 54 2.61 13.99 4.78
N SER A 55 3.66 14.71 5.18
CA SER A 55 4.78 15.07 4.30
C SER A 55 5.50 13.87 3.67
N ILE A 56 5.41 12.68 4.28
CA ILE A 56 6.07 11.46 3.81
C ILE A 56 5.60 10.98 2.43
N TYR A 57 4.39 11.38 2.01
CA TYR A 57 3.84 11.08 0.69
C TYR A 57 4.45 11.94 -0.43
N PHE A 58 5.06 13.06 -0.06
CA PHE A 58 5.78 13.95 -0.96
C PHE A 58 7.27 13.67 -0.93
N SER A 59 7.94 14.07 -2.00
CA SER A 59 9.38 13.90 -2.15
C SER A 59 10.15 14.70 -1.09
N HIS A 60 11.12 14.04 -0.46
CA HIS A 60 12.01 14.62 0.54
C HIS A 60 13.35 13.87 0.55
N GLU A 61 14.41 14.53 1.02
CA GLU A 61 15.68 13.84 1.24
C GLU A 61 15.58 12.90 2.44
N ARG A 62 16.09 11.68 2.27
CA ARG A 62 16.16 10.68 3.34
C ARG A 62 17.42 9.85 3.23
N GLU A 63 17.96 9.47 4.39
CA GLU A 63 19.00 8.45 4.48
C GLU A 63 18.36 7.07 4.27
N VAL A 64 18.89 6.34 3.30
CA VAL A 64 18.35 5.06 2.84
C VAL A 64 19.45 4.03 2.70
N ILE A 65 19.06 2.77 2.77
CA ILE A 65 19.87 1.61 2.38
C ILE A 65 19.19 0.89 1.21
N THR A 66 19.94 0.06 0.48
CA THR A 66 19.35 -0.81 -0.53
C THR A 66 19.25 -2.22 0.01
N ARG A 67 18.02 -2.72 0.21
CA ARG A 67 17.77 -4.10 0.64
C ARG A 67 16.83 -4.78 -0.35
N ASN A 68 17.25 -5.92 -0.91
CA ASN A 68 16.51 -6.65 -1.96
C ASN A 68 16.09 -5.77 -3.15
N GLY A 69 16.95 -4.83 -3.55
CA GLY A 69 16.70 -3.90 -4.65
C GLY A 69 15.67 -2.80 -4.35
N GLN A 70 15.32 -2.59 -3.08
CA GLN A 70 14.40 -1.56 -2.63
C GLN A 70 15.08 -0.58 -1.68
N LEU A 71 14.64 0.67 -1.71
CA LEU A 71 15.15 1.73 -0.86
C LEU A 71 14.44 1.67 0.48
N MET A 72 15.13 1.27 1.53
CA MET A 72 14.59 1.24 2.89
C MET A 72 15.08 2.45 3.66
N ALA A 73 14.23 3.07 4.48
CA ALA A 73 14.65 4.18 5.34
C ALA A 73 15.69 3.69 6.35
N ALA A 74 16.89 4.25 6.32
CA ALA A 74 17.92 3.93 7.30
C ALA A 74 17.42 4.33 8.69
N SER A 75 17.43 3.38 9.62
CA SER A 75 16.85 3.56 10.94
C SER A 75 17.38 2.50 11.90
N PRO A 76 17.56 2.83 13.19
CA PRO A 76 17.88 1.82 14.21
C PRO A 76 16.83 0.71 14.35
N PHE A 77 15.59 0.94 13.89
CA PHE A 77 14.51 -0.05 13.89
C PHE A 77 14.54 -0.98 12.67
N LEU A 78 15.30 -0.61 11.65
CA LEU A 78 15.65 -1.52 10.58
C LEU A 78 16.81 -2.36 11.14
N ASN A 79 16.66 -3.69 11.16
CA ASN A 79 17.77 -4.58 11.54
C ASN A 79 18.86 -4.46 10.48
N MET A 80 19.71 -3.44 10.60
CA MET A 80 20.78 -3.11 9.66
C MET A 80 21.98 -4.01 9.93
N ASP A 81 22.60 -4.48 8.86
CA ASP A 81 23.82 -5.28 8.91
C ASP A 81 25.04 -4.35 8.78
N ASP A 82 26.23 -4.79 9.24
CA ASP A 82 27.46 -4.00 9.15
C ASP A 82 27.87 -3.67 7.70
N GLU A 83 27.33 -4.42 6.73
CA GLU A 83 27.54 -4.22 5.29
C GLU A 83 26.55 -3.22 4.66
N ASP A 84 25.51 -2.79 5.39
CA ASP A 84 24.52 -1.86 4.87
C ASP A 84 25.13 -0.46 4.71
N ILE A 85 25.21 -0.01 3.45
CA ILE A 85 25.71 1.33 3.12
C ILE A 85 24.54 2.32 3.15
N VAL A 86 24.61 3.28 4.07
CA VAL A 86 23.66 4.40 4.15
C VAL A 86 24.07 5.49 3.15
N PHE A 87 23.12 5.95 2.36
CA PHE A 87 23.30 7.08 1.44
C PHE A 87 22.04 7.95 1.41
N ARG A 88 22.17 9.20 0.96
CA ARG A 88 21.04 10.13 0.84
C ARG A 88 20.40 10.02 -0.53
N LYS A 89 19.07 10.07 -0.55
CA LYS A 89 18.29 10.06 -1.78
C LYS A 89 17.01 10.87 -1.64
N GLN A 90 16.57 11.46 -2.74
CA GLN A 90 15.28 12.10 -2.86
C GLN A 90 14.20 11.04 -3.06
N VAL A 91 13.30 10.87 -2.08
CA VAL A 91 12.32 9.78 -2.05
C VAL A 91 10.97 10.23 -1.53
N ARG A 92 9.93 9.47 -1.88
CA ARG A 92 8.60 9.54 -1.27
C ARG A 92 8.07 8.14 -0.96
N PHE A 93 7.02 8.06 -0.16
CA PHE A 93 6.40 6.78 0.19
C PHE A 93 5.00 6.70 -0.43
N ARG A 94 4.82 5.77 -1.38
CA ARG A 94 3.51 5.53 -2.02
C ARG A 94 2.55 4.78 -1.11
N THR A 95 3.09 3.87 -0.30
CA THR A 95 2.36 3.16 0.74
C THR A 95 3.14 3.27 2.04
N VAL A 96 2.45 3.31 3.18
CA VAL A 96 3.08 3.39 4.51
C VAL A 96 2.55 2.26 5.38
N GLY A 97 3.45 1.61 6.10
CA GLY A 97 3.20 0.67 7.18
C GLY A 97 4.27 0.87 8.26
N ASP A 98 4.80 -0.21 8.83
CA ASP A 98 5.90 -0.11 9.77
C ASP A 98 7.22 0.27 9.08
N MET A 99 8.10 0.92 9.83
CA MET A 99 9.38 1.41 9.33
C MET A 99 10.29 0.28 8.81
N SER A 100 10.16 -0.92 9.36
CA SER A 100 10.96 -2.11 9.00
C SER A 100 10.54 -2.76 7.68
N CYS A 101 9.33 -2.49 7.16
CA CYS A 101 8.76 -3.16 5.98
C CYS A 101 8.26 -2.20 4.89
N THR A 102 8.40 -0.89 5.10
CA THR A 102 7.98 0.13 4.11
C THR A 102 9.16 0.59 3.28
N ALA A 103 9.13 0.29 1.97
CA ALA A 103 10.11 0.81 1.03
C ALA A 103 9.72 2.19 0.47
N ALA A 104 10.72 3.04 0.31
CA ALA A 104 10.62 4.31 -0.38
C ALA A 104 10.74 4.13 -1.91
N VAL A 105 10.21 5.11 -2.64
CA VAL A 105 10.35 5.22 -4.10
C VAL A 105 11.10 6.51 -4.40
N GLU A 106 12.12 6.42 -5.26
CA GLU A 106 12.81 7.61 -5.77
C GLU A 106 11.82 8.47 -6.56
N SER A 107 11.75 9.76 -6.24
CA SER A 107 10.79 10.67 -6.82
C SER A 107 11.21 12.11 -6.56
N GLU A 108 10.87 13.01 -7.47
CA GLU A 108 11.03 14.47 -7.34
C GLU A 108 9.70 15.17 -7.03
N ALA A 109 8.61 14.41 -6.86
CA ALA A 109 7.26 14.96 -6.74
C ALA A 109 7.00 15.57 -5.36
N ILE A 110 7.10 16.90 -5.25
CA ILE A 110 6.96 17.67 -4.01
C ILE A 110 5.54 18.23 -3.81
N LEU A 111 4.73 18.29 -4.87
CA LEU A 111 3.33 18.72 -4.85
C LEU A 111 2.39 17.62 -5.36
N ILE A 112 1.10 17.79 -5.10
CA ILE A 112 0.06 16.85 -5.55
C ILE A 112 0.04 16.73 -7.08
N ASP A 113 0.18 17.84 -7.80
CA ASP A 113 0.19 17.84 -9.27
C ASP A 113 1.41 17.12 -9.86
N ASP A 114 2.56 17.18 -9.16
CA ASP A 114 3.75 16.44 -9.55
C ASP A 114 3.50 14.93 -9.41
N ILE A 115 2.87 14.51 -8.31
CA ILE A 115 2.54 13.10 -8.05
C ILE A 115 1.55 12.58 -9.09
N ILE A 116 0.51 13.35 -9.42
CA ILE A 116 -0.46 13.01 -10.46
C ILE A 116 0.24 12.83 -11.82
N THR A 117 1.15 13.74 -12.16
CA THR A 117 1.93 13.68 -13.41
C THR A 117 2.83 12.44 -13.44
N GLU A 118 3.53 12.17 -12.34
CA GLU A 118 4.40 11.00 -12.18
C GLU A 118 3.62 9.69 -12.33
N ILE A 119 2.46 9.57 -11.67
CA ILE A 119 1.59 8.39 -11.75
C ILE A 119 1.05 8.21 -13.16
N SER A 120 0.62 9.29 -13.82
CA SER A 120 0.08 9.23 -15.17
C SER A 120 1.12 8.80 -16.21
N ALA A 121 2.40 9.10 -15.96
CA ALA A 121 3.52 8.67 -16.80
C ALA A 121 4.04 7.26 -16.44
N SER A 122 3.79 6.79 -15.21
CA SER A 122 4.32 5.53 -14.70
C SER A 122 3.52 4.32 -15.15
N LYS A 123 4.22 3.24 -15.47
CA LYS A 123 3.63 1.92 -15.76
C LYS A 123 3.53 1.02 -14.51
N ILE A 124 3.93 1.51 -13.33
CA ILE A 124 4.07 0.71 -12.10
C ILE A 124 2.94 1.05 -11.13
N SER A 125 2.17 0.03 -10.75
CA SER A 125 1.06 0.15 -9.79
C SER A 125 1.54 0.50 -8.38
N GLU A 126 0.70 1.20 -7.61
CA GLU A 126 0.96 1.67 -6.24
C GLU A 126 1.53 0.60 -5.29
N ARG A 127 1.04 -0.65 -5.39
CA ARG A 127 1.38 -1.75 -4.48
C ARG A 127 2.69 -2.48 -4.82
N GLY A 128 3.33 -2.15 -5.94
CA GLY A 128 4.57 -2.82 -6.37
C GLY A 128 5.79 -2.59 -5.45
N ALA A 129 5.71 -1.63 -4.53
CA ALA A 129 6.82 -1.23 -3.65
C ALA A 129 6.84 -1.96 -2.29
N ARG A 130 5.82 -2.73 -1.90
CA ARG A 130 5.86 -3.48 -0.62
C ARG A 130 6.68 -4.77 -0.77
N MET A 131 7.65 -4.98 0.12
CA MET A 131 8.48 -6.20 0.15
C MET A 131 7.62 -7.47 0.22
N ASP A 132 6.54 -7.43 1.01
CA ASP A 132 5.66 -8.57 1.21
C ASP A 132 4.84 -8.92 -0.04
N ASP A 133 4.53 -7.96 -0.92
CA ASP A 133 3.62 -8.17 -2.06
C ASP A 133 4.30 -8.82 -3.28
N LYS A 134 5.62 -9.03 -3.25
CA LYS A 134 6.36 -9.71 -4.33
C LYS A 134 6.30 -11.24 -4.31
N VAL A 135 5.63 -11.83 -3.31
CA VAL A 135 5.41 -13.28 -3.25
C VAL A 135 4.10 -13.58 -3.98
N SER A 136 4.16 -14.04 -5.23
CA SER A 136 3.14 -14.75 -6.05
C SER A 136 1.66 -14.27 -6.05
N GLU A 137 1.03 -14.29 -7.23
CA GLU A 137 -0.42 -14.02 -7.44
C GLU A 137 -1.34 -14.86 -6.52
N ALA A 138 -0.91 -16.05 -6.09
CA ALA A 138 -1.66 -16.91 -5.17
C ALA A 138 -1.50 -16.52 -3.68
N ALA A 139 -0.48 -15.73 -3.33
CA ALA A 139 -0.21 -15.41 -1.94
C ALA A 139 -1.25 -14.49 -1.32
N MET A 140 -1.99 -13.71 -2.12
CA MET A 140 -3.07 -12.88 -1.59
C MET A 140 -4.28 -13.73 -1.17
N GLU A 141 -4.61 -14.77 -1.94
CA GLU A 141 -5.67 -15.72 -1.55
C GLU A 141 -5.23 -16.58 -0.37
N ASP A 142 -3.97 -17.01 -0.33
CA ASP A 142 -3.45 -17.78 0.80
C ASP A 142 -3.32 -16.94 2.07
N ARG A 143 -2.99 -15.64 1.97
CA ARG A 143 -3.04 -14.69 3.09
C ARG A 143 -4.47 -14.45 3.60
N LYS A 144 -5.46 -14.40 2.71
CA LYS A 144 -6.88 -14.32 3.11
C LYS A 144 -7.31 -15.56 3.90
N LYS A 145 -6.88 -16.76 3.48
CA LYS A 145 -7.12 -18.00 4.23
C LYS A 145 -6.38 -18.03 5.57
N GLY A 146 -5.17 -17.48 5.61
CA GLY A 146 -4.32 -17.39 6.80
C GLY A 146 -4.71 -16.30 7.81
N GLY A 147 -5.79 -15.55 7.59
CA GLY A 147 -6.28 -14.53 8.53
C GLY A 147 -5.54 -13.19 8.47
N TYR A 148 -4.77 -12.94 7.40
CA TYR A 148 -4.19 -11.61 7.12
C TYR A 148 -5.27 -10.58 6.72
N PHE A 149 -6.53 -11.03 6.62
CA PHE A 149 -7.79 -10.28 6.52
C PHE A 149 -8.87 -10.98 7.32
#